data_AF-A0A0A1CSG5-F1
#
_entry.id   AF-A0A0A1CSG5-F1
#
_cell.length_a   1.000
_cell.length_b   1.000
_cell.length_c   1.000
_cell.angle_alpha   90.00
_cell.angle_beta   90.00
_cell.angle_gamma   90.00
#
_symmetry.space_group_name_H-M   'P 1'
#
loop_
_entity.id
_entity.type
_entity.pdbx_description
1 polymer ?
#
loop_
_entity_poly.entity_id
_entity_poly.type
_entity_poly.pdbx_seq_one_letter_code
_entity_poly.pdbx_strand_id
1 'polypeptide(L)'
;MIRSAALKEGLADTSTPSHLFIHYNQRVIEGTVGSDADAQIQNGIKSVAGSGVCDETLWPYDITRFAVHPPPSCFAAAKDPRAVTYSRVGQSLSQLKGCLASGYPAVSASPCTAASKASRLPAPSPCPEPAKQFWAGTAW
;
A
#
# COMPACT_ATOMS: atom_id res chain seq x y z
N MET A 1 1.22 -8.34 2.93
CA MET A 1 2.53 -7.89 3.45
C MET A 1 2.67 -8.14 4.95
N ILE A 2 1.73 -7.69 5.79
CA ILE A 2 1.83 -7.82 7.25
C ILE A 2 1.82 -9.29 7.71
N ARG A 3 0.88 -10.11 7.21
CA ARG A 3 0.80 -11.54 7.54
C ARG A 3 2.05 -12.33 7.14
N SER A 4 2.58 -12.09 5.94
CA SER A 4 3.80 -12.73 5.45
C SER A 4 5.05 -12.33 6.23
N ALA A 5 5.10 -11.09 6.74
CA ALA A 5 6.16 -10.66 7.64
C ALA A 5 6.05 -11.36 8.99
N ALA A 6 4.84 -11.42 9.58
CA ALA A 6 4.62 -12.12 10.85
C ALA A 6 4.96 -13.62 10.78
N LEU A 7 4.61 -14.29 9.68
CA LEU A 7 4.97 -15.69 9.44
C LEU A 7 6.50 -15.90 9.40
N LYS A 8 7.25 -14.92 8.89
CA LYS A 8 8.71 -14.99 8.84
C LYS A 8 9.36 -14.76 10.20
N GLU A 9 8.79 -13.87 11.00
CA GLU A 9 9.22 -13.60 12.39
C GLU A 9 8.79 -14.72 13.37
N GLY A 10 8.13 -15.79 12.89
CA GLY A 10 7.65 -16.88 13.73
C GLY A 10 6.48 -16.48 14.65
N LEU A 11 5.90 -15.29 14.47
CA LEU A 11 4.69 -14.89 15.16
C LEU A 11 3.51 -15.65 14.55
N ALA A 12 2.83 -16.45 15.36
CA ALA A 12 1.56 -17.11 15.04
C ALA A 12 0.42 -16.08 14.97
N ASP A 13 0.60 -15.07 14.13
CA ASP A 13 -0.32 -13.97 13.95
C ASP A 13 -1.40 -14.40 12.95
N THR A 14 -2.48 -14.94 13.51
CA THR A 14 -3.65 -15.41 12.76
C THR A 14 -4.64 -14.27 12.47
N SER A 15 -4.39 -13.09 13.05
CA SER A 15 -5.23 -11.91 12.90
C SER A 15 -5.10 -11.30 11.51
N THR A 16 -6.23 -11.23 10.80
CA THR A 16 -6.30 -10.58 9.49
C THR A 16 -6.35 -9.07 9.70
N PRO A 17 -5.43 -8.28 9.14
CA PRO A 17 -5.40 -6.84 9.35
C PRO A 17 -6.59 -6.17 8.65
N SER A 18 -7.25 -5.25 9.33
CA SER A 18 -8.33 -4.45 8.75
C SER A 18 -7.79 -3.53 7.65
N HIS A 19 -8.22 -3.78 6.41
CA HIS A 19 -7.82 -2.95 5.27
C HIS A 19 -8.37 -1.53 5.36
N LEU A 20 -9.59 -1.35 5.87
CA LEU A 20 -10.20 -0.03 6.02
C LEU A 20 -9.46 0.85 7.03
N PHE A 21 -8.95 0.26 8.11
CA PHE A 21 -8.16 1.00 9.10
C PHE A 21 -6.87 1.56 8.48
N ILE A 22 -6.17 0.73 7.69
CA ILE A 22 -4.97 1.15 6.95
C ILE A 22 -5.32 2.24 5.94
N HIS A 23 -6.39 2.05 5.16
CA HIS A 23 -6.85 3.03 4.17
C HIS A 23 -7.22 4.38 4.80
N TYR A 24 -7.93 4.37 5.92
CA TYR A 24 -8.31 5.58 6.64
C TYR A 24 -7.06 6.33 7.13
N ASN A 25 -6.15 5.64 7.84
CA ASN A 25 -4.93 6.26 8.37
C ASN A 25 -4.01 6.77 7.26
N GLN A 26 -3.95 6.07 6.13
CA GLN A 26 -3.22 6.53 4.97
C GLN A 26 -3.78 7.86 4.42
N ARG A 27 -5.10 7.99 4.33
CA ARG A 27 -5.74 9.25 3.91
C ARG A 27 -5.57 10.37 4.93
N VAL A 28 -5.46 10.05 6.23
CA VAL A 28 -5.10 11.02 7.26
C VAL A 28 -3.69 11.56 7.03
N ILE A 29 -2.72 10.70 6.68
CA ILE A 29 -1.34 11.10 6.34
C ILE A 29 -1.30 11.92 5.04
N GLU A 30 -2.13 11.57 4.06
CA GLU A 30 -2.22 12.27 2.76
C GLU A 30 -3.06 13.55 2.82
N GLY A 31 -3.83 13.77 3.89
CA GLY A 31 -4.73 14.92 4.04
C GLY A 31 -5.99 14.84 3.16
N THR A 32 -6.27 13.68 2.56
CA THR A 32 -7.33 13.46 1.56
C THR A 32 -8.49 12.62 2.11
N VAL A 33 -8.76 12.67 3.40
CA VAL A 33 -9.82 11.86 4.06
C VAL A 33 -11.19 12.01 3.39
N GLY A 34 -11.50 13.20 2.87
CA GLY A 34 -12.77 13.50 2.19
C GLY A 34 -12.82 13.23 0.68
N SER A 35 -11.74 12.78 0.06
CA SER A 35 -11.68 12.53 -1.39
C SER A 35 -11.07 11.16 -1.69
N ASP A 36 -11.58 10.46 -2.68
CA ASP A 36 -10.98 9.20 -3.15
C ASP A 36 -9.72 9.49 -3.97
N ALA A 37 -8.65 9.87 -3.29
CA ALA A 37 -7.37 10.23 -3.89
C ALA A 37 -6.44 9.02 -3.98
N ASP A 38 -5.51 9.08 -4.95
CA ASP A 38 -4.47 8.08 -5.12
C ASP A 38 -3.62 7.96 -3.85
N ALA A 39 -3.43 6.71 -3.42
CA ALA A 39 -2.79 6.38 -2.17
C ALA A 39 -1.38 5.84 -2.44
N GLN A 40 -0.34 6.49 -1.90
CA GLN A 40 1.04 6.02 -2.08
C GLN A 40 1.33 4.81 -1.18
N ILE A 41 1.88 3.73 -1.74
CA ILE A 41 2.27 2.52 -0.99
C ILE A 41 3.10 2.86 0.27
N GLN A 42 3.96 3.90 0.18
CA GLN A 42 4.77 4.36 1.29
C GLN A 42 3.95 4.87 2.48
N ASN A 43 2.86 5.59 2.22
CA ASN A 43 2.00 6.14 3.27
C ASN A 43 1.20 5.04 3.96
N GLY A 44 0.77 4.03 3.20
CA GLY A 44 0.20 2.80 3.78
C GLY A 44 1.17 2.12 4.76
N ILE A 45 2.44 1.94 4.37
CA ILE A 45 3.45 1.33 5.26
C ILE A 45 3.75 2.21 6.48
N LYS A 46 3.86 3.54 6.31
CA LYS A 46 4.03 4.48 7.43
C LYS A 46 2.87 4.43 8.41
N SER A 47 1.63 4.30 7.91
CA SER A 47 0.44 4.19 8.77
C SER A 47 0.50 2.95 9.66
N VAL A 48 0.93 1.81 9.11
CA VAL A 48 1.10 0.55 9.85
C VAL A 48 2.24 0.66 10.86
N ALA A 49 3.36 1.29 10.50
CA ALA A 49 4.51 1.44 11.40
C ALA A 49 4.25 2.43 12.55
N GLY A 50 3.45 3.49 12.32
CA GLY A 50 3.18 4.53 13.31
C GLY A 50 1.94 4.28 14.17
N SER A 51 0.83 3.89 13.54
CA SER A 51 -0.47 3.70 14.21
C SER A 51 -0.84 2.23 14.44
N GLY A 52 0.00 1.30 13.95
CA GLY A 52 -0.24 -0.14 14.01
C GLY A 52 -1.41 -0.59 13.12
N VAL A 53 -1.98 -1.73 13.44
CA VAL A 53 -3.07 -2.32 12.66
C VAL A 53 -4.12 -2.93 13.59
N CYS A 54 -5.39 -2.67 13.29
CA CYS A 54 -6.51 -3.32 13.94
C CYS A 54 -6.85 -4.64 13.21
N ASP A 55 -7.41 -5.60 13.92
CA ASP A 55 -7.95 -6.83 13.33
C ASP A 55 -9.24 -6.53 12.56
N GLU A 56 -9.45 -7.22 11.43
CA GLU A 56 -10.66 -7.14 10.62
C GLU A 56 -11.92 -7.58 11.38
N THR A 57 -11.79 -8.40 12.43
CA THR A 57 -12.89 -8.74 13.35
C THR A 57 -13.44 -7.54 14.12
N LEU A 58 -12.60 -6.55 14.42
CA LEU A 58 -12.99 -5.32 15.12
C LEU A 58 -13.48 -4.23 14.15
N TRP A 59 -12.94 -4.22 12.93
CA TRP A 59 -13.34 -3.29 11.88
C TRP A 59 -13.48 -4.02 10.54
N PRO A 60 -14.66 -4.62 10.26
CA PRO A 60 -14.88 -5.40 9.06
C PRO A 60 -14.86 -4.53 7.81
N TYR A 61 -14.45 -5.11 6.70
CA TYR A 61 -14.41 -4.42 5.42
C TYR A 61 -15.83 -4.11 4.91
N ASP A 62 -16.27 -2.89 5.14
CA ASP A 62 -17.47 -2.28 4.58
C ASP A 62 -17.10 -1.03 3.78
N ILE A 63 -17.25 -1.13 2.45
CA ILE A 63 -16.90 -0.04 1.53
C ILE A 63 -17.65 1.26 1.84
N THR A 64 -18.85 1.21 2.42
CA THR A 64 -19.62 2.41 2.75
C THR A 64 -19.00 3.21 3.91
N ARG A 65 -18.13 2.56 4.70
CA ARG A 65 -17.49 3.13 5.89
C ARG A 65 -16.09 3.66 5.62
N PHE A 66 -15.70 3.79 4.35
CA PHE A 66 -14.35 4.24 3.97
C PHE A 66 -13.96 5.62 4.51
N ALA A 67 -14.95 6.52 4.65
CA ALA A 67 -14.77 7.87 5.19
C ALA A 67 -15.07 7.98 6.69
N VAL A 68 -15.53 6.89 7.32
CA VAL A 68 -15.96 6.89 8.72
C VAL A 68 -14.74 6.71 9.62
N HIS A 69 -14.60 7.61 10.60
CA HIS A 69 -13.56 7.52 11.61
C HIS A 69 -13.67 6.18 12.39
N PRO A 70 -12.59 5.37 12.45
CA PRO A 70 -12.59 4.11 13.20
C PRO A 70 -12.85 4.36 14.70
N PRO A 71 -13.53 3.46 15.42
CA PRO A 71 -13.81 3.65 16.83
C PRO A 71 -12.52 3.62 17.66
N PRO A 72 -12.50 4.28 18.84
CA PRO A 72 -11.31 4.30 19.71
C PRO A 72 -10.80 2.91 20.11
N SER A 73 -11.69 1.91 20.16
CA SER A 73 -11.32 0.51 20.42
C SER A 73 -10.37 -0.06 19.37
N CYS A 74 -10.50 0.35 18.10
CA CYS A 74 -9.59 -0.05 17.03
C CYS A 74 -8.20 0.55 17.22
N PHE A 75 -8.11 1.82 17.61
CA PHE A 75 -6.84 2.47 17.91
C PHE A 75 -6.18 1.91 19.19
N ALA A 76 -6.98 1.50 20.18
CA ALA A 76 -6.47 0.83 21.37
C ALA A 76 -5.88 -0.56 21.03
N ALA A 77 -6.55 -1.33 20.17
CA ALA A 77 -6.05 -2.63 19.69
C ALA A 77 -4.83 -2.50 18.76
N ALA A 78 -4.74 -1.39 18.02
CA ALA A 78 -3.64 -1.11 17.09
C ALA A 78 -2.35 -0.59 17.77
N LYS A 79 -2.34 -0.38 19.09
CA LYS A 79 -1.18 0.19 19.82
C LYS A 79 0.09 -0.66 19.80
N ASP A 80 0.05 -1.89 19.30
CA ASP A 80 1.23 -2.71 19.11
C ASP A 80 1.72 -2.56 17.66
N PRO A 81 2.65 -1.62 17.37
CA PRO A 81 3.18 -1.45 16.04
C PRO A 81 3.94 -2.72 15.67
N ARG A 82 3.35 -3.54 14.80
CA ARG A 82 4.08 -4.63 14.15
C ARG A 82 5.28 -3.98 13.47
N ALA A 83 6.48 -4.30 13.93
CA ALA A 83 7.73 -3.71 13.44
C ALA A 83 7.96 -4.14 11.98
N VAL A 84 7.28 -3.49 11.04
CA VAL A 84 7.44 -3.72 9.62
C VAL A 84 8.63 -2.88 9.16
N THR A 85 9.81 -3.49 9.15
CA THR A 85 10.93 -2.91 8.43
C THR A 85 10.62 -2.95 6.93
N TYR A 86 10.61 -1.78 6.29
CA TYR A 86 10.47 -1.67 4.86
C TYR A 86 11.76 -1.16 4.24
N SER A 87 12.09 -1.65 3.05
CA SER A 87 13.24 -1.19 2.28
C SER A 87 12.84 -1.05 0.83
N ARG A 88 13.25 0.06 0.21
CA ARG A 88 13.03 0.27 -1.22
C ARG A 88 14.00 -0.62 -1.98
N VAL A 89 13.46 -1.59 -2.70
CA VAL A 89 14.25 -2.44 -3.62
C VAL A 89 14.42 -1.66 -4.92
N GLY A 90 15.65 -1.59 -5.43
CA GLY A 90 15.89 -1.00 -6.75
C GLY A 90 15.27 -1.86 -7.85
N GLN A 91 14.85 -1.24 -8.95
CA GLN A 91 14.18 -1.90 -10.07
C GLN A 91 15.16 -2.67 -10.97
N SER A 92 16.10 -3.41 -10.37
CA SER A 92 17.00 -4.31 -11.08
C SER A 92 16.54 -5.75 -10.88
N LEU A 93 16.61 -6.55 -11.95
CA LEU A 93 16.23 -7.97 -11.90
C LEU A 93 17.02 -8.73 -10.83
N SER A 94 18.30 -8.42 -10.67
CA SER A 94 19.17 -9.05 -9.67
C SER A 94 18.71 -8.74 -8.24
N GLN A 95 18.32 -7.50 -7.94
CA GLN A 95 17.84 -7.13 -6.61
C GLN A 95 16.45 -7.70 -6.30
N LEU A 96 15.55 -7.73 -7.29
CA LEU A 96 14.23 -8.36 -7.12
C LEU A 96 14.36 -9.87 -6.88
N LYS A 97 15.20 -10.56 -7.66
CA LYS A 97 15.48 -11.99 -7.45
C LYS A 97 16.12 -12.24 -6.09
N GLY A 98 17.06 -11.40 -5.67
CA GLY A 98 17.68 -11.48 -4.34
C GLY A 98 16.66 -11.28 -3.21
N CYS A 99 15.76 -10.31 -3.33
CA CYS A 99 14.70 -10.06 -2.35
C CYS A 99 13.76 -11.26 -2.18
N LEU A 100 13.34 -11.86 -3.31
CA LEU A 100 12.49 -13.04 -3.32
C LEU A 100 13.21 -14.28 -2.78
N ALA A 101 14.49 -14.48 -3.14
CA ALA A 101 15.31 -15.57 -2.64
C ALA A 101 15.54 -15.48 -1.12
N SER A 102 15.67 -14.27 -0.60
CA SER A 102 15.74 -14.01 0.85
C SER A 102 14.40 -14.22 1.57
N GLY A 103 13.34 -14.58 0.85
CA GLY A 103 12.00 -14.83 1.41
C GLY A 103 11.32 -13.55 1.89
N TYR A 104 11.59 -12.40 1.27
CA TYR A 104 10.86 -11.16 1.54
C TYR A 104 9.86 -10.90 0.42
N PRO A 105 8.57 -10.65 0.73
CA PRO A 105 7.59 -10.28 -0.27
C PRO A 105 7.88 -8.86 -0.79
N ALA A 106 7.87 -8.69 -2.11
CA ALA A 106 8.02 -7.39 -2.77
C ALA A 106 6.68 -6.91 -3.33
N VAL A 107 6.42 -5.61 -3.22
CA VAL A 107 5.23 -4.95 -3.77
C VAL A 107 5.68 -3.93 -4.81
N SER A 108 5.07 -3.97 -6.00
CA SER A 108 5.28 -2.98 -7.05
C SER A 108 3.92 -2.50 -7.58
N ALA A 109 3.85 -1.22 -7.93
CA ALA A 109 2.73 -0.67 -8.68
C ALA A 109 3.15 -0.56 -10.14
N SER A 110 2.33 -1.08 -11.04
CA SER A 110 2.43 -0.82 -12.48
C SER A 110 1.13 -0.15 -12.95
N PRO A 111 1.21 0.81 -13.88
CA PRO A 111 0.02 1.42 -14.43
C PRO A 111 -0.83 0.35 -15.12
N CYS A 112 -2.10 0.28 -14.74
CA CYS A 112 -3.05 -0.60 -15.41
C CYS A 112 -3.48 0.06 -16.72
N THR A 113 -2.75 -0.24 -17.81
CA THR A 113 -3.18 0.17 -19.14
C THR A 113 -4.42 -0.63 -19.53
N ALA A 114 -5.37 -0.02 -20.24
CA ALA A 114 -6.64 -0.68 -20.53
C ALA A 114 -6.49 -1.99 -21.36
N ALA A 115 -5.34 -2.20 -22.02
CA ALA A 115 -4.95 -3.47 -22.62
C ALA A 115 -4.76 -4.62 -21.61
N SER A 116 -4.29 -4.32 -20.38
CA SER A 116 -4.12 -5.32 -19.31
C SER A 116 -5.44 -5.77 -18.66
N LYS A 117 -6.52 -4.99 -18.78
CA LYS A 117 -7.88 -5.38 -18.34
C LYS A 117 -8.65 -6.13 -19.43
N ALA A 118 -8.22 -6.01 -20.69
CA ALA A 118 -8.94 -6.52 -21.84
C ALA A 118 -8.46 -7.93 -22.22
N SER A 119 -8.87 -8.94 -21.45
CA SER A 119 -8.77 -10.34 -21.93
C SER A 119 -9.82 -10.69 -23.00
N ARG A 120 -10.62 -9.72 -23.48
CA ARG A 120 -11.64 -9.94 -24.53
C ARG A 120 -12.10 -8.70 -25.32
N LEU A 121 -11.35 -7.60 -25.38
CA LEU A 121 -11.72 -6.47 -26.24
C LEU A 121 -10.50 -5.98 -27.03
N PRO A 122 -10.69 -5.53 -28.29
CA PRO A 122 -9.58 -5.03 -29.11
C PRO A 122 -8.88 -3.89 -28.37
N ALA A 123 -7.55 -3.88 -28.47
CA ALA A 123 -6.69 -3.01 -27.69
C ALA A 123 -7.17 -1.55 -27.75
N PRO A 124 -7.46 -0.92 -26.59
CA PRO A 124 -7.78 0.50 -26.56
C PRO A 124 -6.54 1.30 -27.00
N SER A 125 -6.79 2.38 -27.74
CA SER A 125 -5.78 3.32 -28.22
C SER A 125 -4.81 3.72 -27.10
N PRO A 126 -3.49 3.85 -27.39
CA PRO A 126 -2.48 4.10 -26.36
C PRO A 126 -2.82 5.36 -25.57
N CYS A 127 -2.82 5.22 -24.25
CA CYS A 127 -2.94 6.36 -23.33
C CYS A 127 -1.84 7.38 -23.65
N PRO A 128 -2.13 8.70 -23.65
CA PRO A 128 -1.09 9.71 -23.79
C PRO A 128 -0.07 9.55 -22.65
N GLU A 129 1.20 9.45 -23.03
CA GLU A 129 2.34 9.40 -22.10
C GLU A 129 2.33 10.67 -21.23
N PRO A 130 2.48 10.59 -19.89
CA PRO A 130 2.63 11.79 -19.08
C PRO A 130 3.90 12.52 -19.53
N ALA A 131 3.76 13.81 -19.87
CA ALA A 131 4.83 14.64 -20.41
C ALA A 131 6.08 14.56 -19.52
N LYS A 132 7.19 14.08 -20.09
CA LYS A 132 8.50 14.13 -19.45
C LYS A 132 8.87 15.60 -19.31
N GLN A 133 8.80 16.14 -18.10
CA GLN A 133 9.33 17.46 -17.78
C GLN A 133 10.86 17.39 -17.81
N PHE A 134 11.44 17.65 -18.98
CA PHE A 134 12.86 17.99 -19.12
C PHE A 134 13.05 19.41 -18.62
N TRP A 135 13.70 19.60 -17.47
CA TRP A 135 14.32 20.88 -17.15
C TRP A 135 15.69 20.94 -17.83
N ALA A 136 15.71 21.46 -19.06
CA ALA A 136 16.93 21.97 -19.67
C ALA A 136 17.02 23.46 -19.37
N GLY A 137 17.82 23.84 -18.38
CA GLY A 137 18.18 25.22 -18.14
C GLY A 137 19.47 25.54 -18.88
N THR A 138 19.38 26.34 -19.94
CA THR A 138 20.51 27.05 -20.54
C THR A 138 20.80 28.31 -19.72
N ALA A 139 22.05 28.49 -19.31
CA ALA A 139 22.59 29.79 -18.92
C ALA A 139 23.98 29.92 -19.54
N TRP A 140 24.25 31.11 -20.05
CA TRP A 140 25.39 31.52 -20.87
C TRP A 140 26.73 31.39 -20.16
#